data_AF-A0A553QT65-F1
#
_entry.id   AF-A0A553QT65-F1
#
_cell.length_a   1.000
_cell.length_b   1.000
_cell.length_c   1.000
_cell.angle_alpha   90.00
_cell.angle_beta   90.00
_cell.angle_gamma   90.00
#
_symmetry.space_group_name_H-M   'P 1'
#
loop_
_entity.id
_entity.type
_entity.pdbx_description
1 polymer ?
#
loop_
_entity_poly.entity_id
_entity_poly.type
_entity_poly.pdbx_seq_one_letter_code
_entity_poly.pdbx_strand_id
1 'polypeptide(L)'
;MHDVFSSIFVTDVELKRLRDAFKRTSGLSLYMTQQCFFKEVLGDGVPPKVAEVIYNSFGGTSKGLHFNYLIVGLVLLTRGRDEEKSKYIFSLFACDSGTYVVREDVENMLRAVDGEVPPALRKCFTE
;
A
#
# COMPACT_ATOMS: atom_id res chain seq x y z
N MET A 1 -16.05 -1.02 -3.42
CA MET A 1 -15.00 -1.97 -2.98
C MET A 1 -15.41 -3.44 -3.11
N HIS A 2 -16.71 -3.77 -3.22
CA HIS A 2 -17.18 -5.15 -3.46
C HIS A 2 -16.93 -5.66 -4.90
N ASP A 3 -16.91 -4.78 -5.91
CA ASP A 3 -16.78 -5.19 -7.32
C ASP A 3 -15.36 -5.47 -7.81
N VAL A 4 -14.33 -5.05 -7.07
CA VAL A 4 -12.91 -5.26 -7.47
C VAL A 4 -12.52 -6.74 -7.32
N PHE A 5 -13.16 -7.46 -6.40
CA PHE A 5 -12.84 -8.87 -6.10
C PHE A 5 -13.35 -9.88 -7.10
N SER A 6 -14.34 -9.52 -7.93
CA SER A 6 -14.96 -10.46 -8.86
C SER A 6 -13.98 -10.96 -9.94
N SER A 7 -12.91 -10.22 -10.21
CA SER A 7 -12.00 -10.51 -11.33
C SER A 7 -10.64 -11.10 -10.94
N ILE A 8 -10.29 -11.17 -9.65
CA ILE A 8 -8.96 -11.63 -9.22
C ILE A 8 -9.12 -12.77 -8.21
N PHE A 9 -9.04 -14.01 -8.72
CA PHE A 9 -9.10 -15.21 -7.89
C PHE A 9 -7.82 -15.37 -7.06
N VAL A 10 -7.93 -15.27 -5.75
CA VAL A 10 -6.97 -15.87 -4.80
C VAL A 10 -7.42 -17.29 -4.56
N THR A 11 -6.58 -18.27 -4.88
CA THR A 11 -6.95 -19.68 -4.67
C THR A 11 -7.07 -20.00 -3.18
N ASP A 12 -7.84 -21.03 -2.81
CA ASP A 12 -7.97 -21.46 -1.41
C ASP A 12 -6.61 -21.81 -0.78
N VAL A 13 -5.69 -22.35 -1.58
CA VAL A 13 -4.32 -22.68 -1.15
C VAL A 13 -3.53 -21.42 -0.83
N GLU A 14 -3.59 -20.39 -1.68
CA GLU A 14 -2.96 -19.09 -1.44
C GLU A 14 -3.56 -18.39 -0.23
N LEU A 15 -4.90 -18.39 -0.13
CA LEU A 15 -5.61 -17.78 0.99
C LEU A 15 -5.23 -18.45 2.31
N LYS A 16 -5.14 -19.79 2.34
CA LYS A 16 -4.69 -20.55 3.50
C LYS A 16 -3.25 -20.19 3.87
N ARG A 17 -2.34 -20.15 2.90
CA ARG A 17 -0.94 -19.77 3.12
C ARG A 17 -0.78 -18.36 3.69
N LEU A 18 -1.50 -17.39 3.13
CA LEU A 18 -1.50 -16.01 3.60
C LEU A 18 -2.10 -15.90 5.01
N ARG A 19 -3.17 -16.64 5.30
CA ARG A 19 -3.78 -16.68 6.64
C ARG A 19 -2.83 -17.30 7.67
N ASP A 20 -2.14 -18.37 7.32
CA ASP A 20 -1.18 -19.01 8.21
C ASP A 20 0.04 -18.11 8.47
N ALA A 21 0.51 -17.37 7.45
CA ALA A 21 1.54 -16.35 7.62
C ALA A 21 1.07 -15.22 8.54
N PHE A 22 -0.13 -14.68 8.30
CA PHE A 22 -0.71 -13.61 9.12
C PHE A 22 -0.78 -14.00 10.60
N LYS A 23 -1.25 -15.21 10.91
CA LYS A 23 -1.32 -15.72 12.29
C LYS A 23 0.04 -15.83 12.98
N ARG A 24 1.09 -16.22 12.24
CA ARG A 24 2.46 -16.26 12.80
C ARG A 24 2.96 -14.86 13.14
N THR A 25 2.58 -13.87 12.36
CA THR A 25 3.01 -12.48 12.52
C THR A 25 2.18 -11.66 13.52
N SER A 26 0.87 -11.91 13.63
CA SER A 26 -0.04 -11.16 14.52
C SER A 26 -0.10 -11.71 15.95
N GLY A 27 0.48 -12.89 16.19
CA GLY A 27 0.48 -13.54 17.51
C GLY A 27 -0.94 -13.88 17.98
N LEU A 28 -1.25 -13.54 19.24
CA LEU A 28 -2.59 -13.74 19.83
C LEU A 28 -3.61 -12.69 19.39
N SER A 29 -3.18 -11.64 18.70
CA SER A 29 -4.06 -10.59 18.18
C SER A 29 -4.68 -11.02 16.84
N LEU A 30 -5.95 -10.67 16.65
CA LEU A 30 -6.63 -10.75 15.34
C LEU A 30 -6.15 -9.65 14.36
N TYR A 31 -5.25 -8.77 14.82
CA TYR A 31 -4.74 -7.64 14.07
C TYR A 31 -3.22 -7.69 13.95
N MET A 32 -2.70 -7.39 12.77
CA MET A 32 -1.29 -7.14 12.52
C MET A 32 -0.94 -5.72 12.96
N THR A 33 0.13 -5.56 13.75
CA THR A 33 0.57 -4.23 14.19
C THR A 33 1.20 -3.46 13.02
N GLN A 34 1.20 -2.13 13.11
CA GLN A 34 1.83 -1.27 12.10
C GLN A 34 3.31 -1.61 11.90
N GLN A 35 4.07 -1.80 12.98
CA GLN A 35 5.48 -2.20 12.92
C GLN A 35 5.69 -3.54 12.21
N CYS A 36 4.81 -4.51 12.48
CA CYS A 36 4.85 -5.80 11.81
C CYS A 36 4.53 -5.67 10.33
N PHE A 37 3.54 -4.85 9.95
CA PHE A 37 3.24 -4.57 8.55
C PHE A 37 4.43 -3.93 7.82
N PHE A 38 5.08 -2.93 8.43
CA PHE A 38 6.26 -2.28 7.83
C PHE A 38 7.38 -3.28 7.57
N LYS A 39 7.67 -4.15 8.54
CA LYS A 39 8.77 -5.11 8.43
C LYS A 39 8.45 -6.31 7.54
N GLU A 40 7.33 -6.98 7.79
CA GLU A 40 7.02 -8.30 7.21
C GLU A 40 6.27 -8.19 5.87
N VAL A 41 5.65 -7.04 5.58
CA VAL A 41 4.90 -6.82 4.32
C VAL A 41 5.64 -5.88 3.38
N LEU A 42 6.17 -4.75 3.87
CA LEU A 42 6.85 -3.76 3.03
C LEU A 42 8.37 -3.98 2.94
N GLY A 43 9.02 -4.30 4.06
CA GLY A 43 10.47 -4.43 4.18
C GLY A 43 11.19 -3.08 4.28
N ASP A 44 12.53 -3.12 4.30
CA ASP A 44 13.38 -1.96 4.58
C ASP A 44 13.52 -0.96 3.41
N GLY A 45 12.98 -1.30 2.23
CA GLY A 45 13.07 -0.47 1.02
C GLY A 45 12.04 0.66 0.95
N VAL A 46 11.07 0.71 1.86
CA VAL A 46 9.98 1.70 1.84
C VAL A 46 10.18 2.74 2.94
N PRO A 47 10.29 4.04 2.62
CA PRO A 47 10.47 5.06 3.65
C PRO A 47 9.29 5.14 4.63
N PRO A 48 9.54 5.50 5.90
CA PRO A 48 8.52 5.46 6.95
C PRO A 48 7.23 6.22 6.61
N LYS A 49 7.35 7.39 5.98
CA LYS A 49 6.18 8.20 5.59
C LYS A 49 5.33 7.50 4.52
N VAL A 50 5.95 6.79 3.60
CA VAL A 50 5.24 6.02 2.55
C VAL A 50 4.63 4.76 3.15
N ALA A 51 5.38 4.09 4.03
CA ALA A 51 4.91 2.91 4.73
C ALA A 51 3.65 3.21 5.55
N GLU A 52 3.60 4.36 6.21
CA GLU A 52 2.43 4.83 6.95
C GLU A 52 1.22 5.07 6.03
N VAL A 53 1.41 5.76 4.90
CA VAL A 53 0.32 5.98 3.93
C VAL A 53 -0.19 4.67 3.35
N ILE A 54 0.70 3.73 3.01
CA ILE A 54 0.31 2.39 2.53
C ILE A 54 -0.49 1.66 3.62
N TYR A 55 -0.03 1.66 4.86
CA TYR A 55 -0.73 1.04 5.98
C TYR A 55 -2.13 1.62 6.18
N ASN A 56 -2.26 2.94 6.17
CA ASN A 56 -3.54 3.64 6.28
C ASN A 56 -4.45 3.35 5.07
N SER A 57 -3.88 3.27 3.86
CA SER A 57 -4.63 2.94 2.65
C SER A 57 -5.19 1.52 2.65
N PHE A 58 -4.53 0.59 3.35
CA PHE A 58 -5.03 -0.76 3.60
C PHE A 58 -6.08 -0.76 4.71
N GLY A 59 -6.46 0.38 5.32
CA GLY A 59 -7.39 0.42 6.45
C GLY A 59 -6.75 0.05 7.78
N GLY A 60 -5.43 0.19 7.89
CA GLY A 60 -4.70 0.09 9.14
C GLY A 60 -5.16 1.17 10.13
N THR A 61 -5.23 0.80 11.41
CA THR A 61 -5.59 1.71 12.50
C THR A 61 -4.58 1.59 13.64
N SER A 62 -4.74 2.40 14.69
CA SER A 62 -3.95 2.23 15.92
C SER A 62 -4.14 0.85 16.58
N LYS A 63 -5.25 0.15 16.33
CA LYS A 63 -5.50 -1.23 16.79
C LYS A 63 -4.78 -2.28 15.97
N GLY A 64 -4.28 -1.92 14.79
CA GLY A 64 -3.71 -2.84 13.82
C GLY A 64 -4.54 -2.97 12.54
N LEU A 65 -4.06 -3.81 11.64
CA LEU A 65 -4.65 -4.12 10.34
C LEU A 65 -5.27 -5.53 10.36
N HIS A 66 -6.50 -5.65 9.87
CA HIS A 66 -7.21 -6.93 9.80
C HIS A 66 -6.81 -7.72 8.54
N PHE A 67 -6.81 -9.06 8.64
CA PHE A 67 -6.41 -9.94 7.54
C PHE A 67 -7.17 -9.69 6.23
N ASN A 68 -8.49 -9.49 6.29
CA ASN A 68 -9.29 -9.25 5.09
C ASN A 68 -8.80 -8.01 4.32
N TYR A 69 -8.42 -6.96 5.03
CA TYR A 69 -7.91 -5.75 4.40
C TYR A 69 -6.49 -5.91 3.85
N LEU A 70 -5.64 -6.66 4.55
CA LEU A 70 -4.31 -7.02 4.05
C LEU A 70 -4.41 -7.77 2.71
N ILE A 71 -5.31 -8.76 2.61
CA ILE A 71 -5.54 -9.51 1.37
C ILE A 71 -5.98 -8.58 0.25
N VAL A 72 -6.90 -7.64 0.52
CA VAL A 72 -7.34 -6.64 -0.46
C VAL A 72 -6.15 -5.87 -1.02
N GLY A 73 -5.32 -5.33 -0.15
CA GLY A 73 -4.17 -4.54 -0.55
C GLY A 73 -3.10 -5.36 -1.30
N LEU A 74 -2.81 -6.59 -0.86
CA LEU A 74 -1.86 -7.47 -1.55
C LEU A 74 -2.33 -7.85 -2.95
N VAL A 75 -3.63 -8.14 -3.10
CA VAL A 75 -4.24 -8.47 -4.40
C VAL A 75 -4.17 -7.27 -5.35
N LEU A 76 -4.48 -6.07 -4.86
CA LEU A 76 -4.35 -4.83 -5.63
C LEU A 76 -2.90 -4.63 -6.13
N LEU A 77 -1.91 -4.77 -5.25
CA LEU A 77 -0.50 -4.58 -5.58
C LEU A 77 0.04 -5.61 -6.57
N THR A 78 -0.31 -6.89 -6.37
CA THR A 78 0.28 -7.99 -7.15
C THR A 78 -0.49 -8.30 -8.44
N ARG A 79 -1.82 -8.18 -8.41
CA ARG A 79 -2.73 -8.64 -9.48
C ARG A 79 -3.71 -7.58 -9.97
N GLY A 80 -3.72 -6.39 -9.37
CA GLY A 80 -4.55 -5.28 -9.83
C GLY A 80 -4.24 -4.90 -11.27
N ARG A 81 -5.25 -4.42 -11.99
CA ARG A 81 -5.08 -3.86 -13.34
C ARG A 81 -4.29 -2.56 -13.28
N ASP A 82 -3.67 -2.18 -14.39
CA ASP A 82 -2.86 -0.96 -14.46
C ASP A 82 -3.66 0.29 -14.06
N GLU A 83 -4.94 0.38 -14.39
CA GLU A 83 -5.81 1.48 -13.96
C GLU A 83 -6.01 1.52 -12.43
N GLU A 84 -6.17 0.36 -11.79
CA GLU A 84 -6.38 0.26 -10.35
C GLU A 84 -5.09 0.59 -9.60
N LYS A 85 -3.96 0.07 -10.09
CA LYS A 85 -2.63 0.40 -9.60
C LYS A 85 -2.31 1.88 -9.77
N SER A 86 -2.65 2.48 -10.90
CA SER A 86 -2.44 3.91 -11.16
C SER A 86 -3.25 4.78 -10.20
N LYS A 87 -4.54 4.46 -10.00
CA LYS A 87 -5.39 5.15 -9.01
C LYS A 87 -4.86 5.00 -7.58
N TYR A 88 -4.37 3.81 -7.25
CA TYR A 88 -3.78 3.55 -5.95
C TYR A 88 -2.49 4.34 -5.73
N ILE A 89 -1.56 4.30 -6.67
CA ILE A 89 -0.32 5.09 -6.63
C ILE A 89 -0.67 6.57 -6.48
N PHE A 90 -1.58 7.10 -7.30
CA PHE A 90 -2.05 8.48 -7.18
C PHE A 90 -2.54 8.79 -5.75
N SER A 91 -3.34 7.90 -5.14
CA SER A 91 -3.84 8.09 -3.78
C SER A 91 -2.76 8.09 -2.70
N LEU A 92 -1.59 7.47 -2.94
CA LEU A 92 -0.46 7.52 -1.99
C LEU A 92 0.24 8.88 -1.96
N PHE A 93 0.18 9.62 -3.07
CA PHE A 93 0.81 10.93 -3.21
C PHE A 93 -0.18 12.09 -3.13
N ALA A 94 -1.49 11.81 -3.18
CA ALA A 94 -2.52 12.83 -3.14
C ALA A 94 -2.53 13.52 -1.77
N CYS A 95 -2.90 14.80 -1.75
CA CYS A 95 -3.12 15.54 -0.51
C CYS A 95 -4.24 14.90 0.33
N ASP A 96 -4.45 15.36 1.57
CA ASP A 96 -5.44 14.79 2.50
C ASP A 96 -6.87 14.70 1.94
N SER A 97 -7.21 15.53 0.94
CA SER A 97 -8.51 15.48 0.26
C SER A 97 -8.60 14.41 -0.85
N GLY A 98 -7.50 13.81 -1.25
CA GLY A 98 -7.40 12.80 -2.31
C GLY A 98 -7.60 13.35 -3.74
N THR A 99 -7.64 14.68 -3.90
CA THR A 99 -8.07 15.30 -5.17
C THR A 99 -6.92 15.70 -6.11
N TYR A 100 -5.75 16.03 -5.57
CA TYR A 100 -4.59 16.43 -6.35
C TYR A 100 -3.30 15.97 -5.67
N VAL A 101 -2.24 15.87 -6.48
CA VAL A 101 -0.89 15.56 -6.04
C VAL A 101 -0.04 16.82 -6.18
N VAL A 102 0.72 17.18 -5.14
CA VAL A 102 1.64 18.33 -5.19
C VAL A 102 3.00 17.85 -5.67
N ARG A 103 3.53 18.48 -6.71
CA ARG A 103 4.85 18.13 -7.29
C ARG A 103 5.93 18.04 -6.22
N GLU A 104 5.99 19.05 -5.35
CA GLU A 104 7.00 19.14 -4.30
C GLU A 104 6.96 17.94 -3.34
N ASP A 105 5.77 17.45 -2.98
CA ASP A 105 5.61 16.28 -2.11
C ASP A 105 6.15 15.01 -2.78
N VAL A 106 5.87 14.83 -4.08
CA VAL A 106 6.41 13.69 -4.85
C VAL A 106 7.92 13.78 -4.98
N GLU A 107 8.44 14.96 -5.32
CA GLU A 107 9.89 15.16 -5.43
C GLU A 107 10.61 14.90 -4.10
N ASN A 108 10.07 15.40 -2.99
CA ASN A 108 10.62 15.19 -1.66
C ASN A 108 10.59 13.71 -1.26
N MET A 109 9.52 12.98 -1.62
CA MET A 109 9.46 11.55 -1.39
C MET A 109 10.52 10.80 -2.23
N LEU A 110 10.63 11.08 -3.53
CA LEU A 110 11.59 10.39 -4.40
C LEU A 110 13.04 10.65 -3.97
N ARG A 111 13.36 11.87 -3.53
CA ARG A 111 14.67 12.15 -2.92
C ARG A 111 14.93 11.30 -1.68
N ALA A 112 13.90 11.03 -0.88
CA ALA A 112 14.02 10.23 0.33
C ALA A 112 14.13 8.72 0.04
N VAL A 113 13.51 8.22 -1.04
CA VAL A 113 13.53 6.79 -1.43
C VAL A 113 14.75 6.47 -2.30
N ASP A 114 14.91 7.20 -3.40
CA ASP A 114 15.81 6.88 -4.50
C ASP A 114 17.05 7.78 -4.53
N GLY A 115 17.10 8.82 -3.69
CA GLY A 115 18.18 9.81 -3.65
C GLY A 115 18.15 10.83 -4.80
N GLU A 116 17.33 10.59 -5.83
CA GLU A 116 17.22 11.43 -7.01
C GLU A 116 15.77 11.63 -7.47
N VAL A 117 15.52 12.70 -8.23
CA VAL A 117 14.21 12.96 -8.84
C VAL A 117 14.34 12.78 -10.35
N PRO A 118 13.57 11.86 -10.96
CA PRO A 118 13.58 11.69 -12.40
C PRO A 118 13.22 12.99 -13.12
N PRO A 119 14.03 13.46 -14.09
CA PRO A 119 13.75 14.69 -14.83
C PRO A 119 12.40 14.68 -15.56
N ALA A 120 11.92 13.47 -15.92
CA ALA A 120 10.63 13.27 -16.56
C ALA A 120 9.44 13.62 -15.66
N LEU A 121 9.59 13.57 -14.33
CA LEU A 121 8.49 13.87 -13.39
C LEU A 121 7.93 15.27 -13.62
N ARG A 122 8.79 16.25 -13.92
CA ARG A 122 8.37 17.63 -14.18
C ARG A 122 7.40 17.76 -15.35
N LYS A 123 7.46 16.82 -16.31
CA LYS A 123 6.55 16.80 -17.48
C LYS A 123 5.16 16.25 -17.14
N CYS A 124 5.00 15.63 -15.96
CA CYS A 124 3.73 15.06 -15.50
C CYS A 124 2.86 16.08 -14.76
N PHE A 125 3.40 17.28 -14.45
CA PHE A 125 2.66 18.36 -13.80
C PHE A 125 2.49 19.51 -14.79
N THR A 126 1.25 19.98 -14.94
CA THR A 126 0.96 21.25 -15.61
C THR A 126 1.38 22.40 -14.69
N GLU A 127 1.96 23.46 -15.26
CA GLU A 127 2.28 24.70 -14.53
C GLU A 127 1.04 25.35 -13.91
#